data_AF-X1F355-F1
#
_entry.id   AF-X1F355-F1
#
_cell.length_a   1.000
_cell.length_b   1.000
_cell.length_c   1.000
_cell.angle_alpha   90.00
_cell.angle_beta   90.00
_cell.angle_gamma   90.00
#
_symmetry.space_group_name_H-M   'P 1'
#
loop_
_entity.id
_entity.type
_entity.pdbx_description
1 polymer ?
#
loop_
_entity_poly.entity_id
_entity_poly.type
_entity_poly.pdbx_seq_one_letter_code
_entity_poly.pdbx_strand_id
1 'polypeptide(L)'
;AGFVAATYLRGVPLIQIPTTLLAQVDSSIGGKVAIDHGQLKNKIGAFYQPKLVITDIATLKTLDTKTLIDGLAEVIKYAVIRDKELLTYIEGNLDKIKSLD
;
A
#
# COMPACT_ATOMS: atom_id res chain seq x y z
N ALA A 1 -1.66 -10.23 8.92
CA ALA A 1 -1.76 -9.47 10.19
C ALA A 1 -3.14 -8.85 10.41
N GLY A 2 -3.65 -8.00 9.51
CA GLY A 2 -4.91 -7.29 9.75
C GLY A 2 -6.14 -8.17 9.99
N PHE A 3 -6.32 -9.24 9.20
CA PHE A 3 -7.46 -10.16 9.40
C PHE A 3 -7.36 -10.96 10.71
N VAL A 4 -6.13 -11.26 11.15
CA VAL A 4 -5.88 -11.85 12.47
C VAL A 4 -6.30 -10.88 13.57
N ALA A 5 -5.87 -9.61 13.49
CA ALA A 5 -6.26 -8.59 14.46
C ALA A 5 -7.78 -8.39 14.52
N ALA A 6 -8.47 -8.47 13.38
CA ALA A 6 -9.92 -8.35 13.31
C ALA A 6 -10.67 -9.52 13.99
N THR A 7 -10.07 -10.72 14.03
CA THR A 7 -10.76 -11.95 14.47
C THR A 7 -10.28 -12.48 15.82
N TYR A 8 -9.06 -12.15 16.22
CA TYR A 8 -8.49 -12.56 17.51
C TYR A 8 -9.31 -11.96 18.66
N LEU A 9 -9.93 -12.83 19.47
CA LEU A 9 -10.88 -12.45 20.53
C LEU A 9 -11.97 -11.47 20.06
N ARG A 10 -12.40 -11.58 18.79
CA ARG A 10 -13.36 -10.68 18.12
C ARG A 10 -12.86 -9.24 17.90
N GLY A 11 -11.55 -9.01 18.00
CA GLY A 11 -10.92 -7.75 17.63
C GLY A 11 -9.87 -7.30 18.64
N VAL A 12 -8.66 -6.99 18.16
CA VAL A 12 -7.60 -6.33 18.93
C VAL A 12 -6.96 -5.18 18.14
N PRO A 13 -6.46 -4.12 18.81
CA PRO A 13 -5.85 -2.99 18.13
C PRO A 13 -4.76 -3.38 17.13
N LEU A 14 -4.77 -2.72 15.98
CA LEU A 14 -3.83 -2.92 14.88
C LEU A 14 -3.08 -1.61 14.60
N ILE A 15 -1.77 -1.69 14.47
CA ILE A 15 -0.93 -0.64 13.89
C ILE A 15 -0.32 -1.20 12.60
N GLN A 16 -0.36 -0.44 11.52
CA GLN A 16 0.29 -0.83 10.27
C GLN A 16 1.56 0.01 10.05
N ILE A 17 2.62 -0.67 9.63
CA ILE A 17 3.91 -0.05 9.30
C ILE A 17 4.28 -0.55 7.89
N PRO A 18 3.65 0.00 6.84
CA PRO A 18 3.87 -0.45 5.47
C PRO A 18 5.29 -0.13 4.98
N THR A 19 6.00 -1.14 4.48
CA THR A 19 7.40 -1.02 4.03
C THR A 19 7.60 -1.12 2.52
N THR A 20 6.53 -1.40 1.76
CA THR A 20 6.53 -1.36 0.29
C THR A 20 5.77 -0.14 -0.20
N LEU A 21 6.15 0.42 -1.35
CA LEU A 21 5.45 1.59 -1.91
C LEU A 21 3.96 1.28 -2.12
N LEU A 22 3.63 0.11 -2.66
CA LEU A 22 2.25 -0.35 -2.84
C LEU A 22 1.45 -0.33 -1.52
N ALA A 23 2.04 -0.81 -0.43
CA ALA A 23 1.37 -0.81 0.86
C ALA A 23 1.22 0.61 1.43
N GLN A 24 2.19 1.48 1.22
CA GLN A 24 2.19 2.86 1.70
C GLN A 24 1.10 3.72 1.01
N VAL A 25 0.79 3.43 -0.26
CA VAL A 25 -0.14 4.26 -1.06
C VAL A 25 -1.53 3.65 -1.27
N ASP A 26 -1.71 2.34 -1.01
CA ASP A 26 -2.99 1.66 -1.21
C ASP A 26 -3.35 0.71 -0.06
N SER A 27 -2.67 -0.42 0.07
CA SER A 27 -3.20 -1.53 0.91
C SER A 27 -3.23 -1.28 2.42
N SER A 28 -2.51 -0.28 2.92
CA SER A 28 -2.60 0.15 4.33
C SER A 28 -3.76 1.12 4.61
N ILE A 29 -4.45 1.59 3.57
CA ILE A 29 -5.49 2.61 3.65
C ILE A 29 -6.86 1.95 3.40
N GLY A 30 -7.87 2.33 4.19
CA GLY A 30 -9.26 1.90 3.97
C GLY A 30 -9.69 0.62 4.71
N GLY A 31 -8.78 -0.06 5.42
CA GLY A 31 -9.13 -1.12 6.39
C GLY A 31 -9.59 -2.45 5.78
N LYS A 32 -9.40 -2.66 4.47
CA LYS A 32 -9.65 -3.97 3.84
C LYS A 32 -8.56 -4.95 4.28
N VAL A 33 -8.96 -6.03 4.95
CA VAL A 33 -8.04 -7.10 5.35
C VAL A 33 -8.61 -8.44 4.92
N ALA A 34 -7.81 -9.25 4.23
CA ALA A 34 -8.28 -10.50 3.66
C ALA A 34 -7.16 -11.53 3.53
N ILE A 35 -7.58 -12.75 3.24
CA ILE A 35 -6.73 -13.88 2.83
C ILE A 35 -7.32 -14.51 1.56
N ASP A 36 -6.47 -15.26 0.86
CA ASP A 36 -6.88 -16.04 -0.31
C ASP A 36 -7.45 -17.40 0.11
N HIS A 37 -8.34 -17.96 -0.71
CA HIS A 37 -8.88 -19.30 -0.52
C HIS A 37 -8.83 -20.09 -1.84
N GLY A 38 -7.91 -21.06 -1.93
CA GLY A 38 -7.62 -21.74 -3.19
C GLY A 38 -7.19 -20.74 -4.27
N GLN A 39 -7.91 -20.69 -5.39
CA GLN A 39 -7.65 -19.74 -6.50
C GLN A 39 -8.38 -18.39 -6.32
N LEU A 40 -9.12 -18.21 -5.23
CA LEU A 40 -9.93 -17.02 -5.01
C LEU A 40 -9.17 -15.97 -4.20
N LYS A 41 -8.77 -14.88 -4.89
CA LYS A 41 -8.05 -13.78 -4.27
C LYS A 41 -8.94 -12.94 -3.35
N ASN A 42 -8.50 -12.69 -2.12
CA ASN A 42 -9.11 -11.79 -1.13
C ASN A 42 -10.61 -12.02 -0.88
N LYS A 43 -11.07 -13.28 -0.87
CA LYS A 43 -12.51 -13.59 -0.70
C LYS A 43 -12.94 -13.81 0.74
N ILE A 44 -12.02 -14.09 1.66
CA ILE A 44 -12.29 -14.25 3.08
C ILE A 44 -11.59 -13.12 3.82
N GLY A 45 -12.33 -12.27 4.54
CA GLY A 45 -11.77 -11.08 5.14
C GLY A 45 -12.75 -10.27 5.98
N ALA A 46 -12.32 -9.08 6.38
CA ALA A 46 -13.10 -8.12 7.15
C ALA A 46 -12.75 -6.68 6.75
N PHE A 47 -13.60 -5.73 7.13
CA PHE A 47 -13.25 -4.32 7.19
C PHE A 47 -12.84 -3.99 8.64
N TYR A 48 -11.55 -3.76 8.87
CA TYR A 48 -10.99 -3.50 10.19
C TYR A 48 -9.96 -2.38 10.12
N GLN A 49 -10.29 -1.24 10.74
CA GLN A 49 -9.45 -0.04 10.66
C GLN A 49 -8.24 -0.15 11.60
N PRO A 50 -7.02 0.14 11.12
CA PRO A 50 -5.88 0.31 12.01
C PRO A 50 -6.10 1.53 12.93
N LYS A 51 -5.50 1.50 14.12
CA LYS A 51 -5.44 2.64 15.04
C LYS A 51 -4.42 3.69 14.59
N LEU A 52 -3.40 3.26 13.84
CA LEU A 52 -2.33 4.10 13.32
C LEU A 52 -1.70 3.43 12.10
N VAL A 53 -1.32 4.25 11.12
CA VAL A 53 -0.47 3.85 9.99
C VAL A 53 0.81 4.70 10.06
N ILE A 54 1.98 4.05 10.07
CA ILE A 54 3.28 4.72 10.10
C ILE A 54 4.00 4.42 8.78
N THR A 55 4.08 5.42 7.92
CA THR A 55 4.77 5.33 6.62
C THR A 55 6.13 6.00 6.71
N ASP A 56 7.20 5.21 6.62
CA ASP A 56 8.58 5.70 6.56
C ASP A 56 9.16 5.45 5.16
N ILE A 57 9.51 6.52 4.45
CA ILE A 57 10.07 6.45 3.10
C ILE A 57 11.48 5.86 3.08
N ALA A 58 12.21 5.87 4.22
CA ALA A 58 13.54 5.29 4.31
C ALA A 58 13.53 3.78 4.06
N THR A 59 12.41 3.09 4.34
CA THR A 59 12.29 1.64 4.10
C THR A 59 12.27 1.29 2.61
N LEU A 60 11.93 2.25 1.74
CA LEU A 60 11.92 2.03 0.29
C LEU A 60 13.34 1.85 -0.27
N LYS A 61 14.37 2.37 0.41
CA LYS A 61 15.77 2.26 -0.02
C LYS A 61 16.29 0.82 -0.06
N THR A 62 15.66 -0.10 0.66
CA THR A 62 16.00 -1.52 0.68
C THR A 62 15.08 -2.38 -0.18
N LEU A 63 14.09 -1.77 -0.83
CA LEU A 63 13.10 -2.47 -1.64
C LEU A 63 13.70 -2.82 -3.00
N ASP A 64 13.39 -4.00 -3.53
CA ASP A 64 13.79 -4.36 -4.88
C ASP A 64 13.06 -3.49 -5.91
N THR A 65 13.73 -3.23 -7.05
CA THR A 65 13.23 -2.33 -8.08
C THR A 65 11.88 -2.78 -8.65
N LYS A 66 11.61 -4.09 -8.74
CA LYS A 66 10.35 -4.60 -9.27
C LYS A 66 9.19 -4.25 -8.34
N THR A 67 9.33 -4.51 -7.05
CA THR A 67 8.30 -4.18 -6.05
C THR A 67 8.08 -2.66 -5.93
N LEU A 68 9.13 -1.85 -6.11
CA LEU A 68 9.00 -0.39 -6.19
C LEU A 68 8.13 0.02 -7.40
N ILE A 69 8.41 -0.53 -8.58
CA ILE A 69 7.66 -0.24 -9.81
C ILE A 69 6.19 -0.69 -9.68
N ASP A 70 5.93 -1.84 -9.07
CA ASP A 70 4.57 -2.33 -8.81
C ASP A 70 3.77 -1.32 -7.95
N GLY A 71 4.40 -0.72 -6.95
CA GLY A 71 3.78 0.36 -6.16
C GLY A 71 3.59 1.65 -6.94
N LEU A 72 4.54 2.02 -7.80
CA LEU A 72 4.46 3.24 -8.61
C LEU A 72 3.28 3.19 -9.59
N ALA A 73 2.91 2.01 -10.08
CA ALA A 73 1.73 1.83 -10.92
C ALA A 73 0.43 2.31 -10.23
N GLU A 74 0.29 2.06 -8.93
CA GLU A 74 -0.86 2.55 -8.14
C GLU A 74 -0.85 4.07 -7.98
N VAL A 75 0.33 4.68 -7.79
CA VAL A 75 0.49 6.14 -7.73
C VAL A 75 0.08 6.78 -9.07
N ILE A 76 0.55 6.22 -10.18
CA ILE A 76 0.18 6.68 -11.53
C ILE A 76 -1.33 6.54 -11.75
N LYS A 77 -1.95 5.44 -11.28
CA LYS A 77 -3.42 5.32 -11.33
C LYS A 77 -4.09 6.53 -10.68
N TYR A 78 -3.73 6.88 -9.45
CA TYR A 78 -4.35 8.02 -8.76
C TYR A 78 -4.18 9.34 -9.54
N ALA A 79 -3.01 9.58 -10.10
CA ALA A 79 -2.75 10.74 -10.94
C ALA A 79 -3.69 10.76 -12.16
N VAL A 80 -3.77 9.65 -12.91
CA VAL A 80 -4.62 9.55 -14.10
C VAL A 80 -6.11 9.73 -13.78
N ILE A 81 -6.60 9.15 -12.68
CA ILE A 81 -8.05 9.19 -12.38
C ILE A 81 -8.49 10.47 -11.67
N ARG A 82 -7.57 11.23 -11.06
CA ARG A 82 -7.96 12.33 -10.14
C ARG A 82 -7.06 13.57 -10.14
N ASP A 83 -5.83 13.52 -10.63
CA ASP A 83 -4.87 14.62 -10.46
C ASP A 83 -3.90 14.76 -11.64
N LYS A 84 -4.22 15.70 -12.54
CA LYS A 84 -3.39 16.02 -13.71
C LYS A 84 -2.04 16.60 -13.33
N GLU A 85 -1.96 17.40 -12.26
CA GLU A 85 -0.71 18.03 -11.84
C GLU A 85 0.26 16.98 -11.31
N LEU A 86 -0.25 16.02 -10.53
CA LEU A 86 0.52 14.85 -10.11
C LEU A 86 1.01 14.03 -11.30
N LEU A 87 0.18 13.86 -12.34
CA LEU A 87 0.58 13.11 -13.54
C LEU A 87 1.75 13.79 -14.24
N THR A 88 1.64 15.10 -14.48
CA THR A 88 2.72 15.90 -15.07
C THR A 88 3.99 15.90 -14.21
N TYR A 89 3.85 15.92 -12.88
CA TYR A 89 4.99 15.80 -11.97
C TYR A 89 5.70 14.45 -12.12
N ILE A 90 4.96 13.35 -12.16
CA ILE A 90 5.52 12.00 -12.31
C ILE A 90 6.23 11.87 -13.67
N GLU A 91 5.61 12.34 -14.76
CA GLU A 91 6.20 12.32 -16.10
C GLU A 91 7.54 13.09 -16.15
N GLY A 92 7.61 14.26 -15.50
CA GLY A 92 8.82 15.08 -15.46
C GLY A 92 9.91 14.57 -14.50
N ASN A 93 9.61 13.65 -13.58
CA ASN A 93 10.52 13.22 -12.52
C ASN A 93 10.71 11.69 -12.43
N LEU A 94 10.28 10.94 -13.45
CA LEU A 94 10.21 9.48 -13.38
C LEU A 94 11.54 8.81 -13.00
N ASP A 95 12.65 9.28 -13.55
CA ASP A 95 13.97 8.69 -13.28
C ASP A 95 14.48 9.01 -11.87
N LYS A 96 14.18 10.21 -11.35
CA LYS A 96 14.49 10.58 -9.96
C LYS A 96 13.68 9.76 -8.96
N ILE A 97 12.37 9.63 -9.22
CA ILE A 97 11.47 8.80 -8.41
C ILE A 97 11.95 7.34 -8.36
N LYS A 98 12.35 6.77 -9.51
CA LYS A 98 12.86 5.39 -9.58
C LYS A 98 14.21 5.22 -8.89
N SER A 99 15.05 6.26 -8.85
CA SER A 99 16.34 6.23 -8.17
C SER A 99 16.28 6.59 -6.69
N LEU A 100 15.09 6.97 -6.18
CA LEU A 100 14.87 7.41 -4.80
C LEU A 100 15.76 8.61 -4.39
N ASP A 101 15.97 9.52 -5.34
CA ASP A 101 16.65 10.82 -5.20
C ASP A 101 15.63 11.93 -4.87
#